data_AF-A0A1I4UQZ3-F1
#
_entry.id   AF-A0A1I4UQZ3-F1
#
_cell.length_a   1.000
_cell.length_b   1.000
_cell.length_c   1.000
_cell.angle_alpha   90.00
_cell.angle_beta   90.00
_cell.angle_gamma   90.00
#
_symmetry.space_group_name_H-M   'P 1'
#
loop_
_entity.id
_entity.type
_entity.pdbx_description
1 polymer ?
#
loop_
_entity_poly.entity_id
_entity_poly.type
_entity_poly.pdbx_seq_one_letter_code
_entity_poly.pdbx_strand_id
1 'polypeptide(L)' 'MKFEAAILRAIAHLLQHIADSMIWFGSAVIDGAASVLRVSRSCMDRAREWDPRLWDRDHDPRSDTRERRP' A
#
# COMPACT_ATOMS: atom_id res chain seq x y z
N MET A 1 33.52 11.98 -28.99
CA MET A 1 33.60 10.74 -28.18
C MET A 1 33.68 10.97 -26.67
N LYS A 2 34.70 11.64 -26.08
CA LYS A 2 34.78 11.80 -24.59
C LYS A 2 33.65 12.66 -24.00
N PHE A 3 33.17 13.65 -24.76
CA PHE A 3 32.12 14.57 -24.33
C PHE A 3 30.73 13.92 -24.28
N GLU A 4 30.40 13.05 -25.25
CA GLU A 4 29.13 12.31 -25.31
C GLU A 4 29.02 11.32 -24.14
N ALA A 5 30.12 10.65 -23.80
CA ALA A 5 30.17 9.75 -22.65
C ALA A 5 29.98 10.49 -21.30
N ALA A 6 30.43 11.74 -21.20
CA ALA A 6 30.22 12.55 -19.99
C ALA A 6 28.76 12.98 -19.83
N ILE A 7 28.10 13.38 -20.93
CA ILE A 7 26.68 13.76 -20.92
C ILE A 7 25.81 12.57 -20.53
N LEU A 8 26.05 11.39 -21.12
CA LEU A 8 25.28 10.18 -20.80
C LEU A 8 25.43 9.78 -19.33
N ARG A 9 26.62 9.93 -18.74
CA ARG A 9 26.83 9.68 -17.30
C ARG A 9 26.09 10.68 -16.42
N ALA A 10 26.10 11.96 -16.78
CA ALA A 10 25.37 12.98 -16.03
C ALA A 10 23.85 12.73 -16.04
N ILE A 11 23.30 12.34 -17.19
CA ILE A 11 21.89 11.99 -17.32
C ILE A 11 21.57 10.72 -16.52
N ALA A 12 22.42 9.70 -16.55
CA ALA A 12 22.24 8.49 -15.77
C ALA A 12 22.19 8.78 -14.27
N HIS A 13 23.11 9.63 -13.76
CA HIS A 13 23.10 10.04 -12.35
C HIS A 13 21.86 10.83 -11.97
N LEU A 14 21.40 11.74 -12.84
CA LEU A 14 20.18 12.50 -12.60
C LEU A 14 18.95 11.56 -12.51
N LEU A 15 18.85 10.62 -13.45
CA LEU A 15 17.75 9.67 -13.49
C LEU A 15 17.74 8.77 -12.24
N GLN A 16 18.93 8.38 -11.78
CA GLN A 16 19.07 7.58 -10.56
C GLN A 16 18.61 8.35 -9.32
N HIS A 17 18.98 9.63 -9.18
CA HIS A 17 18.49 10.45 -8.07
C HIS A 17 16.98 10.68 -8.08
N ILE A 18 16.38 10.83 -9.27
CA ILE A 18 14.92 10.93 -9.39
C ILE A 18 14.28 9.61 -8.94
N ALA A 19 14.81 8.46 -9.38
CA ALA A 19 14.32 7.15 -8.98
C ALA A 19 14.45 6.92 -7.46
N ASP A 20 15.60 7.24 -6.86
CA ASP A 20 15.83 7.11 -5.43
C ASP A 20 14.84 7.96 -4.62
N SER A 21 14.56 9.18 -5.09
CA SER A 21 13.60 10.09 -4.46
C SER A 21 12.17 9.54 -4.53
N MET A 22 11.78 8.95 -5.68
CA MET A 22 10.48 8.31 -5.83
C MET A 22 10.33 7.08 -4.93
N ILE A 23 11.37 6.26 -4.81
CA ILE A 23 11.37 5.09 -3.92
C ILE A 23 11.19 5.53 -2.48
N TRP A 24 11.96 6.52 -2.03
CA TRP A 24 11.87 7.05 -0.67
C TRP A 24 10.46 7.57 -0.34
N PHE A 25 9.86 8.34 -1.26
CA PHE A 25 8.50 8.83 -1.09
C PHE A 25 7.48 7.70 -1.05
N GLY A 26 7.60 6.71 -1.95
CA GLY A 26 6.74 5.53 -1.96
C GLY A 26 6.79 4.75 -0.65
N SER A 27 8.00 4.53 -0.10
CA SER A 27 8.19 3.88 1.20
C SER A 27 7.50 4.65 2.33
N ALA A 28 7.68 5.98 2.39
CA ALA A 28 7.05 6.80 3.43
C ALA A 28 5.51 6.71 3.39
N VAL A 29 4.92 6.69 2.20
CA VAL A 29 3.47 6.53 2.03
C VAL A 29 3.01 5.14 2.46
N ILE A 30 3.73 4.09 2.09
CA ILE A 30 3.42 2.71 2.48
C ILE A 30 3.48 2.55 4.00
N ASP A 31 4.49 3.12 4.66
CA ASP A 31 4.64 3.08 6.12
C ASP A 31 3.53 3.84 6.83
N GLY A 32 3.13 5.00 6.28
CA GLY A 32 1.98 5.76 6.74
C GLY A 32 0.68 4.95 6.64
N ALA A 33 0.42 4.35 5.46
CA ALA A 33 -0.74 3.50 5.23
C ALA A 33 -0.75 2.27 6.16
N ALA A 34 0.39 1.61 6.35
CA ALA A 34 0.52 0.49 7.27
C ALA A 34 0.20 0.89 8.72
N SER A 35 0.54 2.11 9.12
CA SER A 35 0.22 2.63 10.45
C SER A 35 -1.28 2.87 10.62
N VAL A 36 -1.93 3.46 9.61
CA VAL A 36 -3.40 3.63 9.59
C VAL A 36 -4.11 2.28 9.63
N LEU A 37 -3.65 1.31 8.82
CA LEU A 37 -4.22 -0.05 8.79
C LEU A 37 -4.03 -0.78 10.11
N ARG A 38 -2.88 -0.62 10.78
CA ARG A 38 -2.65 -1.20 12.12
C ARG A 38 -3.63 -0.63 13.15
N VAL A 39 -3.84 0.68 13.15
CA VAL A 39 -4.79 1.34 14.05
C VAL A 39 -6.22 0.88 13.73
N SER A 40 -6.61 0.88 12.45
CA SER A 40 -7.92 0.40 12.01
C SER A 40 -8.19 -1.04 12.44
N ARG A 41 -7.19 -1.93 12.30
CA ARG A 41 -7.27 -3.31 12.75
C ARG A 41 -7.44 -3.41 14.27
N SER A 42 -6.68 -2.64 15.05
CA SER A 42 -6.83 -2.61 16.50
C SER A 42 -8.22 -2.11 16.93
N CYS A 43 -8.79 -1.12 16.22
CA CYS A 43 -10.16 -0.66 16.46
C CYS A 43 -11.19 -1.75 16.14
N MET A 44 -11.02 -2.47 15.03
CA MET A 44 -11.87 -3.61 14.68
C MET A 44 -11.76 -4.74 15.70
N ASP A 45 -10.54 -5.05 16.17
CA ASP A 45 -10.31 -6.08 17.18
C ASP A 45 -11.00 -5.72 18.51
N ARG A 46 -10.98 -4.44 18.92
CA ARG A 46 -11.76 -3.96 20.08
C ARG A 46 -13.26 -3.96 19.84
N ALA A 47 -13.71 -3.59 18.65
CA ALA A 47 -15.13 -3.65 18.31
C ALA A 47 -15.68 -5.09 18.41
N ARG A 48 -14.86 -6.12 18.13
CA ARG A 48 -15.23 -7.52 18.33
C ARG A 48 -15.55 -7.86 19.78
N GLU A 49 -14.93 -7.19 20.74
CA GLU A 49 -15.23 -7.40 22.16
C GLU A 49 -16.64 -6.93 22.52
N TRP A 50 -17.18 -5.96 21.76
CA TRP A 50 -18.48 -5.34 22.03
C TRP A 50 -19.63 -5.94 21.24
N ASP A 51 -19.39 -6.42 20.01
CA ASP A 51 -20.38 -7.14 19.21
C ASP A 51 -19.76 -8.28 18.38
N PRO A 52 -19.72 -9.50 18.93
CA PRO A 52 -19.23 -10.68 18.22
C PRO A 52 -20.05 -11.03 16.96
N ARG A 53 -21.34 -10.64 16.90
CA ARG A 53 -22.28 -11.07 15.85
C ARG A 53 -22.08 -10.31 14.54
N LEU A 54 -21.42 -9.16 14.56
CA LEU A 54 -21.15 -8.36 13.37
C LEU A 54 -20.22 -9.08 12.37
N TRP A 55 -19.38 -10.01 12.87
CA TRP A 55 -18.38 -10.75 12.09
C TRP A 55 -18.88 -12.10 11.55
N ASP A 56 -19.94 -12.69 12.10
CA ASP A 56 -20.57 -13.90 11.51
C ASP A 56 -21.07 -13.63 10.08
N ARG A 57 -21.36 -12.37 9.74
CA ARG A 57 -21.78 -11.93 8.40
C ARG A 57 -20.66 -11.99 7.35
N ASP A 58 -19.40 -11.80 7.76
CA ASP A 58 -18.24 -11.93 6.88
C ASP A 58 -17.85 -13.40 6.64
N HIS A 59 -18.37 -14.33 7.44
CA HIS A 59 -18.28 -15.78 7.23
C HIS A 59 -19.57 -16.38 6.68
N ASP A 60 -20.61 -15.58 6.45
CA ASP A 60 -21.81 -16.02 5.78
C ASP A 60 -21.49 -16.25 4.29
N PRO A 61 -21.51 -17.49 3.78
CA PRO A 61 -21.25 -17.76 2.37
C PRO A 61 -22.24 -17.04 1.43
N ARG A 62 -23.37 -16.52 1.95
CA ARG A 62 -24.35 -15.72 1.18
C ARG A 62 -23.97 -14.24 1.02
N SER A 63 -22.98 -13.74 1.76
CA SER A 63 -22.50 -12.36 1.64
C SER A 63 -21.47 -12.21 0.52
N ASP A 64 -20.94 -13.33 -0.02
CA ASP A 64 -20.05 -13.35 -1.16
C ASP A 64 -20.83 -12.97 -2.44
N THR A 65 -20.78 -11.68 -2.78
CA THR A 65 -21.41 -11.11 -3.98
C THR A 65 -20.83 -11.63 -5.29
N ARG A 66 -19.78 -12.47 -5.23
CA ARG A 66 -19.19 -13.16 -6.39
C ARG A 66 -20.17 -14.10 -7.08
N GLU A 67 -21.16 -14.63 -6.37
CA GLU A 67 -22.21 -15.51 -6.92
C GLU A 67 -23.41 -14.73 -7.51
N ARG A 68 -23.48 -13.40 -7.32
CA ARG A 68 -24.52 -12.53 -7.88
C ARG A 68 -24.15 -11.97 -9.26
N ARG A 69 -23.64 -12.80 -10.16
CA ARG A 69 -23.66 -12.45 -11.59
C ARG A 69 -24.86 -13.13 -12.25
N PRO A 70 -25.70 -12.38 -12.99
CA PRO A 70 -26.77 -12.97 -13.80
C PRO A 70 -26.20 -13.87 -14.91
#